data_AF-A0A2E7HQ10-F1
#
_entry.id   AF-A0A2E7HQ10-F1
#
_cell.length_a   1.000
_cell.length_b   1.000
_cell.length_c   1.000
_cell.angle_alpha   90.00
_cell.angle_beta   90.00
_cell.angle_gamma   90.00
#
_symmetry.space_group_name_H-M   'P 1'
#
loop_
_entity.id
_entity.type
_entity.pdbx_description
1 polymer ?
#
loop_
_entity_poly.entity_id
_entity_poly.type
_entity_poly.pdbx_seq_one_letter_code
_entity_poly.pdbx_strand_id
1 'polypeptide(L)'
;MKIPPTIIILIAILLSVASAVVVSLLKYDSFFKEEAEIPAEFTSLEFDVDDTSYSPAETHSMNQLSKELMALKEKLLERESELDSRESAIAMDLEALEKQKRDLDEIQENLTARLTDFEAKQGQDISEAKLKEYKETSKRWVEMGPEVASIEIQNWRQKRRFEEALSIFEQLKAEEKAPIIAFMLNSDQDALIELADALAMRDRGLLPSLDLDATVPSPIPN
;
A
#
# COMPACT_ATOMS: atom_id res chain seq x y z
N MET A 1 -10.58 26.00 19.46
CA MET A 1 -11.07 27.27 18.87
C MET A 1 -11.04 27.10 17.36
N LYS A 2 -12.18 27.25 16.65
CA LYS A 2 -12.22 27.15 15.18
C LYS A 2 -11.88 28.53 14.61
N ILE A 3 -10.66 28.74 14.15
CA ILE A 3 -10.27 30.01 13.52
C ILE A 3 -10.90 30.03 12.12
N PRO A 4 -11.68 31.07 11.77
CA PRO A 4 -12.34 31.14 10.48
C PRO A 4 -11.31 31.24 9.34
N PRO A 5 -11.57 30.60 8.18
CA PRO A 5 -10.63 30.56 7.05
C PRO A 5 -10.18 31.93 6.54
N THR A 6 -11.04 32.93 6.65
CA THR A 6 -10.76 34.31 6.25
C THR A 6 -9.61 34.94 7.04
N ILE A 7 -9.47 34.61 8.33
CA ILE A 7 -8.37 35.13 9.17
C ILE A 7 -7.03 34.50 8.74
N ILE A 8 -7.04 33.22 8.36
CA ILE A 8 -5.85 32.51 7.89
C ILE A 8 -5.35 33.14 6.58
N ILE A 9 -6.26 33.44 5.65
CA ILE A 9 -5.93 34.10 4.38
C ILE A 9 -5.34 35.49 4.62
N LEU A 10 -5.95 36.26 5.54
CA LEU A 10 -5.46 37.60 5.88
C LEU A 10 -4.05 37.59 6.45
N ILE A 11 -3.76 36.62 7.33
CA ILE A 11 -2.43 36.42 7.92
C ILE A 11 -1.41 36.02 6.84
N ALA A 12 -1.78 35.12 5.91
CA ALA A 12 -0.91 34.70 4.82
C ALA A 12 -0.55 35.86 3.89
N ILE A 13 -1.51 36.72 3.54
CA ILE A 13 -1.26 37.92 2.73
C ILE A 13 -0.31 38.88 3.46
N LEU A 14 -0.53 39.11 4.76
CA LEU A 14 0.33 39.96 5.58
C LEU A 14 1.77 39.44 5.65
N LEU A 15 1.95 38.14 5.84
CA LEU A 15 3.26 37.48 5.86
C LEU A 15 3.97 37.57 4.50
N SER A 16 3.24 37.39 3.40
CA SER A 16 3.80 37.52 2.05
C SER A 16 4.31 38.93 1.79
N VAL A 17 3.52 39.97 2.12
CA VAL A 17 3.93 41.37 1.93
C VAL A 17 5.14 41.69 2.82
N ALA A 18 5.14 41.25 4.08
CA ALA A 18 6.26 41.45 4.99
C ALA A 18 7.56 40.82 4.46
N SER A 19 7.49 39.58 3.94
CA SER A 19 8.67 38.91 3.37
C SER A 19 9.25 39.64 2.16
N ALA A 20 8.40 40.17 1.28
CA ALA A 20 8.83 40.93 0.11
C ALA A 20 9.53 42.25 0.51
N VAL A 21 9.00 42.95 1.51
CA VAL A 21 9.61 44.19 2.04
C VAL A 21 10.98 43.89 2.64
N VAL A 22 11.13 42.81 3.41
CA VAL A 22 12.41 42.42 4.02
C VAL A 22 13.45 42.06 2.95
N VAL A 23 13.07 41.30 1.91
CA VAL A 23 14.00 40.96 0.82
C VAL A 23 14.42 42.20 0.02
N SER A 24 13.49 43.12 -0.24
CA SER A 24 13.80 44.38 -0.94
C SER A 24 14.73 45.28 -0.13
N LEU A 25 14.63 45.30 1.20
CA LEU A 25 15.58 46.04 2.05
C LEU A 25 16.96 45.38 2.09
N LEU A 26 17.03 44.05 2.17
CA LEU A 26 18.30 43.32 2.19
C LEU A 26 19.08 43.40 0.87
N LYS A 27 18.37 43.53 -0.26
CA LYS A 27 18.96 43.61 -1.61
C LYS A 27 18.79 44.98 -2.26
N TYR A 28 18.58 46.03 -1.46
CA TYR A 28 18.31 47.38 -1.96
C TYR A 28 19.42 47.86 -2.92
N ASP A 29 20.69 47.64 -2.56
CA ASP A 29 21.84 48.00 -3.39
C ASP A 29 21.91 47.23 -4.70
N SER A 30 21.36 46.01 -4.78
CA SER A 30 21.36 45.20 -6.01
C SER A 30 20.27 45.63 -7.00
N PHE A 31 19.15 46.15 -6.48
CA PHE A 31 18.01 46.56 -7.30
C PHE A 31 18.00 48.04 -7.67
N PHE A 32 18.64 48.90 -6.87
CA PHE A 32 18.54 50.36 -7.02
C PHE A 32 19.87 51.07 -7.27
N LYS A 33 21.01 50.37 -7.25
CA LYS A 33 22.30 50.96 -7.59
C LYS A 33 22.62 50.66 -9.06
N GLU A 34 22.69 51.73 -9.86
CA GLU A 34 23.07 51.65 -11.27
C GLU A 34 24.53 51.20 -11.38
N GLU A 35 24.78 50.18 -12.19
CA GLU A 35 26.09 49.56 -12.35
C GLU A 35 27.06 50.58 -12.99
N ALA A 36 28.18 50.86 -12.32
CA ALA A 36 29.07 51.95 -12.75
C ALA A 36 29.71 51.64 -14.11
N GLU A 37 29.48 52.51 -15.10
CA GLU A 37 30.19 52.46 -16.38
C GLU A 37 31.68 52.77 -16.17
N ILE A 38 32.52 51.74 -16.31
CA ILE A 38 33.98 51.89 -16.27
C ILE A 38 34.45 52.29 -17.68
N PRO A 39 34.99 53.51 -17.89
CA PRO A 39 35.57 53.86 -19.18
C PRO A 39 36.81 53.01 -19.43
N ALA A 40 36.81 52.24 -20.52
CA ALA A 40 37.94 51.41 -20.92
C ALA A 40 39.07 52.28 -21.48
N GLU A 41 40.02 52.65 -20.63
CA GLU A 41 41.31 53.18 -21.09
C GLU A 41 42.23 52.02 -21.47
N PHE A 42 42.41 51.80 -22.78
CA PHE A 42 43.39 50.86 -23.29
C PHE A 42 44.76 51.54 -23.32
N THR A 43 45.60 51.28 -22.33
CA THR A 43 47.05 51.47 -22.45
C THR A 43 47.58 50.46 -23.48
N SER A 44 48.00 50.94 -24.65
CA SER A 44 48.61 50.10 -25.69
C SER A 44 49.98 49.61 -25.22
N LEU A 45 50.00 48.43 -24.62
CA LEU A 45 51.20 47.63 -24.44
C LEU A 45 51.59 47.10 -25.83
N GLU A 46 52.74 47.52 -26.37
CA GLU A 46 53.26 46.90 -27.60
C GLU A 46 53.53 45.42 -27.34
N PHE A 47 52.86 44.59 -28.13
CA PHE A 47 52.93 43.13 -28.04
C PHE A 47 54.22 42.66 -28.70
N ASP A 48 55.23 42.35 -27.89
CA ASP A 48 56.46 41.70 -28.34
C ASP A 48 56.17 40.22 -28.63
N VAL A 49 56.21 39.85 -29.91
CA VAL A 49 55.85 38.51 -30.38
C VAL A 49 56.92 37.47 -29.99
N ASP A 50 58.15 37.90 -29.69
CA ASP A 50 59.28 36.99 -29.43
C ASP A 50 59.37 36.52 -27.96
N ASP A 51 58.69 37.19 -27.03
CA ASP A 51 58.64 36.82 -25.60
C ASP A 51 57.52 35.79 -25.30
N THR A 52 56.83 35.29 -26.34
CA THR A 52 55.77 34.26 -26.22
C THR A 52 56.28 32.84 -26.40
N SER A 53 57.59 32.64 -26.47
CA SER A 53 58.18 31.31 -26.45
C SER A 53 58.19 30.77 -25.02
N TYR A 54 57.01 30.39 -24.52
CA TYR A 54 56.86 29.57 -23.33
C TYR A 54 57.92 28.47 -23.34
N SER A 55 58.68 28.34 -22.25
CA SER A 55 59.70 27.31 -22.18
C SER A 55 59.05 25.93 -22.42
N PRO A 56 59.76 24.96 -23.01
CA PRO A 56 59.23 23.60 -23.18
C PRO A 56 58.66 23.03 -21.87
N ALA A 57 59.26 23.39 -20.72
CA ALA A 57 58.76 23.01 -19.40
C ALA A 57 57.39 23.63 -19.07
N GLU A 58 57.18 24.91 -19.36
CA GLU A 58 55.91 25.60 -19.10
C GLU A 58 54.80 25.08 -20.02
N THR A 59 55.08 24.87 -21.31
CA THR A 59 54.09 24.27 -22.24
C THR A 59 53.73 22.83 -21.86
N HIS A 60 54.69 22.03 -21.39
CA HIS A 60 54.43 20.69 -20.88
C HIS A 60 53.60 20.72 -19.58
N SER A 61 53.90 21.63 -18.66
CA SER A 61 53.13 21.78 -17.41
C SER A 61 51.68 22.22 -17.66
N MET A 62 51.47 23.17 -18.57
CA MET A 62 50.13 23.65 -18.92
C MET A 62 49.33 22.56 -19.64
N ASN A 63 49.96 21.78 -20.52
CA ASN A 63 49.32 20.65 -21.17
C ASN A 63 48.99 19.52 -20.19
N GLN A 64 49.84 19.28 -19.18
CA GLN A 64 49.56 18.31 -18.13
C GLN A 64 48.36 18.74 -17.29
N LEU A 65 48.32 20.00 -16.86
CA LEU A 65 47.18 20.55 -16.11
C LEU A 65 45.89 20.49 -16.93
N SER A 66 45.94 20.82 -18.22
CA SER A 66 44.79 20.70 -19.12
C SER A 66 44.27 19.26 -19.22
N LYS A 67 45.16 18.27 -19.31
CA LYS A 67 44.79 16.85 -19.30
C LYS A 67 44.19 16.42 -17.97
N GLU A 68 44.75 16.86 -16.85
CA GLU A 68 44.24 16.55 -15.51
C GLU A 68 42.87 17.20 -15.28
N LEU A 69 42.67 18.45 -15.72
CA LEU A 69 41.38 19.13 -15.68
C LEU A 69 40.34 18.44 -16.54
N MET A 70 40.71 18.00 -17.74
CA MET A 70 39.81 17.25 -18.62
C MET A 70 39.44 15.89 -18.01
N ALA A 71 40.41 15.17 -17.43
CA ALA A 71 40.16 13.92 -16.73
C ALA A 71 39.28 14.09 -15.49
N LEU A 72 39.46 15.19 -14.73
CA LEU A 72 38.61 15.52 -13.58
C LEU A 72 37.20 15.88 -14.02
N LYS A 73 37.04 16.64 -15.10
CA LYS A 73 35.73 16.98 -15.66
C LYS A 73 34.97 15.73 -16.10
N GLU A 74 35.64 14.82 -16.81
CA GLU A 74 35.03 13.56 -17.25
C GLU A 74 34.59 12.71 -16.05
N LYS A 75 35.44 12.60 -15.03
CA LYS A 75 35.11 11.88 -13.79
C LYS A 75 33.96 12.53 -13.02
N LEU A 76 33.82 13.85 -13.08
CA LEU A 76 32.72 14.58 -12.45
C LEU A 76 31.41 14.30 -13.19
N LEU A 77 31.42 14.34 -14.52
CA LEU A 77 30.26 14.00 -15.35
C LEU A 77 29.81 12.55 -15.17
N GLU A 78 30.75 11.60 -15.08
CA GLU A 78 30.43 10.20 -14.81
C GLU A 78 29.77 10.04 -13.43
N ARG A 79 30.25 10.76 -12.42
CA ARG A 79 29.67 10.74 -11.08
C ARG A 79 28.30 11.40 -11.00
N GLU A 80 28.09 12.48 -11.74
CA GLU A 80 26.79 13.14 -11.85
C GLU A 80 25.77 12.20 -12.50
N SER A 81 26.13 11.55 -13.62
CA SER A 81 25.28 10.56 -14.26
C SER A 81 24.98 9.35 -13.36
N GLU A 82 25.96 8.88 -12.59
CA GLU A 82 25.76 7.81 -11.61
C GLU A 82 24.79 8.26 -10.49
N LEU A 83 24.95 9.48 -9.97
CA LEU A 83 24.07 10.02 -8.94
C LEU A 83 22.64 10.18 -9.45
N ASP A 84 22.45 10.73 -10.65
CA ASP A 84 21.12 10.86 -11.28
C ASP A 84 20.44 9.50 -11.45
N SER A 85 21.21 8.48 -11.87
CA SER A 85 20.68 7.12 -12.01
C SER A 85 20.24 6.52 -10.68
N ARG A 86 20.99 6.79 -9.61
CA ARG A 86 20.68 6.33 -8.25
C ARG A 86 19.49 7.07 -7.68
N GLU A 87 19.41 8.38 -7.89
CA GLU A 87 18.28 9.20 -7.45
C GLU A 87 16.98 8.76 -8.12
N SER A 88 17.04 8.48 -9.43
CA SER A 88 15.91 7.92 -10.18
C SER A 88 15.48 6.55 -9.63
N ALA A 89 16.43 5.65 -9.36
CA ALA A 89 16.12 4.35 -8.76
C ALA A 89 15.48 4.48 -7.38
N ILE A 90 16.00 5.37 -6.52
CA ILE A 90 15.44 5.66 -5.19
C ILE A 90 14.02 6.23 -5.31
N ALA A 91 13.77 7.13 -6.26
CA ALA A 91 12.45 7.70 -6.48
C ALA A 91 11.43 6.64 -6.89
N MET A 92 11.81 5.72 -7.77
CA MET A 92 10.96 4.58 -8.17
C MET A 92 10.67 3.66 -6.98
N ASP A 93 11.68 3.33 -6.18
CA ASP A 93 11.52 2.49 -4.99
C ASP A 93 10.62 3.16 -3.94
N LEU A 94 10.72 4.47 -3.77
CA LEU A 94 9.87 5.25 -2.87
C LEU A 94 8.40 5.21 -3.32
N GLU A 95 8.14 5.38 -4.61
CA GLU A 95 6.77 5.27 -5.16
C GLU A 95 6.19 3.87 -4.94
N ALA A 96 7.00 2.82 -5.15
CA ALA A 96 6.58 1.44 -4.90
C ALA A 96 6.27 1.20 -3.41
N LEU A 97 7.10 1.72 -2.50
CA LEU A 97 6.88 1.66 -1.05
C LEU A 97 5.62 2.40 -0.63
N GLU A 98 5.35 3.58 -1.18
CA GLU A 98 4.13 4.34 -0.89
C GLU A 98 2.87 3.60 -1.37
N LYS A 99 2.96 2.92 -2.52
CA LYS A 99 1.87 2.06 -3.00
C LYS A 99 1.63 0.89 -2.06
N GLN A 100 2.69 0.15 -1.68
CA GLN A 100 2.57 -0.96 -0.74
C GLN A 100 1.99 -0.51 0.61
N LYS A 101 2.38 0.65 1.10
CA LYS A 101 1.82 1.23 2.33
C LYS A 101 0.32 1.48 2.20
N ARG A 102 -0.13 2.08 1.09
CA ARG A 102 -1.56 2.31 0.83
C ARG A 102 -2.34 0.99 0.78
N ASP A 103 -1.81 -0.02 0.09
CA ASP A 103 -2.43 -1.33 -0.01
C ASP A 103 -2.54 -2.01 1.38
N LEU A 104 -1.50 -1.84 2.24
CA LEU A 104 -1.53 -2.34 3.62
C LEU A 104 -2.55 -1.61 4.49
N ASP A 105 -2.63 -0.28 4.37
CA ASP A 105 -3.61 0.52 5.10
C ASP A 105 -5.04 0.11 4.71
N GLU A 106 -5.30 -0.14 3.41
CA GLU A 106 -6.59 -0.64 2.92
C GLU A 106 -6.91 -2.05 3.44
N ILE A 107 -5.93 -2.96 3.46
CA ILE A 107 -6.11 -4.30 4.04
C ILE A 107 -6.41 -4.19 5.54
N GLN A 108 -5.70 -3.33 6.27
CA GLN A 108 -5.93 -3.11 7.68
C GLN A 108 -7.34 -2.57 7.92
N GLU A 109 -7.79 -1.57 7.16
CA GLU A 109 -9.14 -1.02 7.27
C GLU A 109 -10.20 -2.11 7.01
N ASN A 110 -10.06 -2.87 5.92
CA ASN A 110 -10.96 -3.97 5.59
C ASN A 110 -11.01 -5.06 6.67
N LEU A 111 -9.86 -5.42 7.25
CA LEU A 111 -9.79 -6.39 8.35
C LEU A 111 -10.44 -5.84 9.61
N THR A 112 -10.20 -4.58 9.96
CA THR A 112 -10.84 -3.96 11.12
C THR A 112 -12.35 -3.87 10.96
N ALA A 113 -12.85 -3.49 9.78
CA ALA A 113 -14.28 -3.47 9.49
C ALA A 113 -14.91 -4.87 9.61
N ARG A 114 -14.24 -5.90 9.05
CA ARG A 114 -14.70 -7.28 9.19
C ARG A 114 -14.71 -7.75 10.65
N LEU A 115 -13.68 -7.41 11.42
CA LEU A 115 -13.62 -7.76 12.84
C LEU A 115 -14.74 -7.09 13.63
N THR A 116 -15.02 -5.80 13.38
CA THR A 116 -16.15 -5.13 14.04
C THR A 116 -17.48 -5.73 13.66
N ASP A 117 -17.65 -6.13 12.40
CA ASP A 117 -18.86 -6.85 11.95
C ASP A 117 -18.98 -8.22 12.62
N PHE A 118 -17.85 -8.93 12.82
CA PHE A 118 -17.81 -10.19 13.56
C PHE A 118 -18.19 -10.00 15.02
N GLU A 119 -17.58 -9.04 15.71
CA GLU A 119 -17.87 -8.76 17.12
C GLU A 119 -19.34 -8.36 17.34
N ALA A 120 -19.90 -7.55 16.44
CA ALA A 120 -21.30 -7.16 16.48
C ALA A 120 -22.25 -8.37 16.32
N LYS A 121 -21.84 -9.40 15.59
CA LYS A 121 -22.64 -10.60 15.31
C LYS A 121 -22.38 -11.76 16.26
N GLN A 122 -21.21 -11.80 16.93
CA GLN A 122 -20.86 -12.83 17.92
C GLN A 122 -21.79 -12.85 19.15
N GLY A 123 -22.65 -11.83 19.32
CA GLY A 123 -23.70 -11.76 20.33
C GLY A 123 -25.13 -11.73 19.79
N GLN A 124 -25.36 -11.86 18.48
CA GLN A 124 -26.72 -12.06 17.95
C GLN A 124 -27.10 -13.53 18.15
N ASP A 125 -27.77 -13.80 19.29
CA ASP A 125 -28.38 -15.09 19.53
C ASP A 125 -29.24 -15.48 18.32
N ILE A 126 -28.87 -16.60 17.68
CA ILE A 126 -29.69 -17.27 16.66
C ILE A 126 -31.10 -17.37 17.26
N SER A 127 -32.10 -16.79 16.58
CA SER A 127 -33.46 -16.75 17.11
C SER A 127 -33.89 -18.16 17.54
N GLU A 128 -34.59 -18.28 18.67
CA GLU A 128 -34.94 -19.58 19.26
C GLU A 128 -35.63 -20.54 18.26
N ALA A 129 -36.32 -19.97 17.26
CA ALA A 129 -36.91 -20.69 16.14
C ALA A 129 -35.87 -21.34 15.21
N LYS A 130 -34.81 -20.61 14.82
CA LYS A 130 -33.72 -21.15 13.98
C LYS A 130 -32.92 -22.22 14.72
N LEU A 131 -32.70 -22.07 16.03
CA LEU A 131 -32.05 -23.11 16.83
C LEU A 131 -32.86 -24.41 16.88
N LYS A 132 -34.19 -24.33 16.93
CA LYS A 132 -35.06 -25.51 16.84
C LYS A 132 -34.98 -26.16 15.47
N GLU A 133 -35.02 -25.37 14.40
CA GLU A 133 -34.83 -25.85 13.03
C GLU A 133 -33.48 -26.56 12.86
N TYR A 134 -32.38 -25.98 13.37
CA TYR A 134 -31.05 -26.58 13.28
C TYR A 134 -30.93 -27.89 14.05
N LYS A 135 -31.61 -28.03 15.18
CA LYS A 135 -31.67 -29.30 15.92
C LYS A 135 -32.51 -30.36 15.23
N GLU A 136 -33.54 -29.95 14.49
CA GLU A 136 -34.38 -30.87 13.73
C GLU A 136 -33.65 -31.36 12.48
N THR A 137 -32.97 -30.47 11.77
CA THR A 137 -32.15 -30.83 10.59
C THR A 137 -30.95 -31.69 10.99
N SER A 138 -30.29 -31.41 12.13
CA SER A 138 -29.19 -32.26 12.61
C SER A 138 -29.67 -33.69 12.92
N LYS A 139 -30.81 -33.84 13.60
CA LYS A 139 -31.43 -35.16 13.84
C LYS A 139 -31.77 -35.87 12.54
N ARG A 140 -32.34 -35.16 11.57
CA ARG A 140 -32.66 -35.71 10.25
C ARG A 140 -31.42 -36.25 9.53
N TRP A 141 -30.27 -35.58 9.63
CA TRP A 141 -29.02 -36.09 9.05
C TRP A 141 -28.56 -37.39 9.68
N VAL A 142 -28.73 -37.56 10.99
CA VAL A 142 -28.43 -38.81 11.68
C VAL A 142 -29.40 -39.91 11.26
N GLU A 143 -30.69 -39.62 11.17
CA GLU A 143 -31.73 -40.59 10.80
C GLU A 143 -31.63 -41.06 9.34
N MET A 144 -31.32 -40.14 8.42
CA MET A 144 -31.21 -40.44 6.98
C MET A 144 -29.86 -41.06 6.59
N GLY A 145 -28.88 -41.02 7.49
CA GLY A 145 -27.57 -41.64 7.30
C GLY A 145 -26.54 -40.74 6.60
N PRO A 146 -25.26 -41.15 6.62
CA PRO A 146 -24.12 -40.30 6.24
C PRO A 146 -24.07 -39.92 4.76
N GLU A 147 -24.60 -40.76 3.88
CA GLU A 147 -24.68 -40.49 2.45
C GLU A 147 -25.61 -39.29 2.17
N VAL A 148 -26.84 -39.33 2.68
CA VAL A 148 -27.82 -38.26 2.49
C VAL A 148 -27.37 -36.98 3.18
N ALA A 149 -26.81 -37.08 4.39
CA ALA A 149 -26.24 -35.94 5.11
C ALA A 149 -25.13 -35.27 4.29
N SER A 150 -24.25 -36.04 3.65
CA SER A 150 -23.16 -35.48 2.85
C SER A 150 -23.64 -34.71 1.62
N ILE A 151 -24.67 -35.24 0.94
CA ILE A 151 -25.30 -34.59 -0.21
C ILE A 151 -26.02 -33.31 0.22
N GLU A 152 -26.74 -33.35 1.35
CA GLU A 152 -27.35 -32.14 1.89
C GLU A 152 -26.27 -31.10 2.21
N ILE A 153 -25.25 -31.41 3.01
CA ILE A 153 -24.18 -30.44 3.35
C ILE A 153 -23.52 -29.85 2.07
N GLN A 154 -23.28 -30.67 1.05
CA GLN A 154 -22.75 -30.20 -0.24
C GLN A 154 -23.71 -29.24 -0.96
N ASN A 155 -25.02 -29.52 -0.96
CA ASN A 155 -26.04 -28.63 -1.51
C ASN A 155 -26.09 -27.28 -0.77
N TRP A 156 -25.89 -27.29 0.55
CA TRP A 156 -25.81 -26.05 1.33
C TRP A 156 -24.54 -25.25 0.99
N ARG A 157 -23.39 -25.92 0.75
CA ARG A 157 -22.17 -25.28 0.21
C ARG A 157 -22.43 -24.61 -1.13
N GLN A 158 -23.08 -25.30 -2.06
CA GLN A 158 -23.43 -24.75 -3.39
C GLN A 158 -24.36 -23.53 -3.30
N LYS A 159 -25.28 -23.52 -2.33
CA LYS A 159 -26.21 -22.41 -2.07
C LYS A 159 -25.59 -21.25 -1.28
N ARG A 160 -24.27 -21.24 -1.07
CA ARG A 160 -23.56 -20.27 -0.21
C ARG A 160 -24.06 -20.22 1.24
N ARG A 161 -24.69 -21.30 1.71
CA ARG A 161 -25.19 -21.48 3.09
C ARG A 161 -24.37 -22.50 3.87
N PHE A 162 -23.07 -22.57 3.59
CA PHE A 162 -22.19 -23.58 4.18
C PHE A 162 -22.07 -23.42 5.70
N GLU A 163 -22.02 -22.18 6.18
CA GLU A 163 -21.91 -21.81 7.59
C GLU A 163 -23.12 -22.25 8.42
N GLU A 164 -24.27 -22.29 7.75
CA GLU A 164 -25.52 -22.77 8.29
C GLU A 164 -25.47 -24.29 8.47
N ALA A 165 -24.96 -24.99 7.45
CA ALA A 165 -24.70 -26.42 7.54
C ALA A 165 -23.65 -26.74 8.61
N LEU A 166 -22.64 -25.89 8.79
CA LEU A 166 -21.64 -26.05 9.85
C LEU A 166 -22.24 -25.85 11.24
N SER A 167 -23.10 -24.85 11.42
CA SER A 167 -23.81 -24.59 12.68
C SER A 167 -24.76 -25.73 13.06
N ILE A 168 -25.40 -26.35 12.06
CA ILE A 168 -26.22 -27.58 12.22
C ILE A 168 -25.31 -28.76 12.57
N PHE A 169 -24.18 -28.91 11.87
CA PHE A 169 -23.21 -29.96 12.11
C PHE A 169 -22.61 -29.90 13.52
N GLU A 170 -22.38 -28.70 14.06
CA GLU A 170 -21.91 -28.48 15.43
C GLU A 170 -22.90 -29.00 16.49
N GLN A 171 -24.20 -29.05 16.19
CA GLN A 171 -25.20 -29.61 17.11
C GLN A 171 -25.08 -31.14 17.27
N LEU A 172 -24.39 -31.82 16.35
CA LEU A 172 -24.19 -33.26 16.39
C LEU A 172 -23.12 -33.66 17.41
N LYS A 173 -23.28 -34.84 18.01
CA LYS A 173 -22.25 -35.42 18.87
C LYS A 173 -21.09 -35.94 18.02
N ALA A 174 -19.89 -36.04 18.61
CA ALA A 174 -18.71 -36.57 17.92
C ALA A 174 -18.93 -37.96 17.29
N GLU A 175 -19.70 -38.83 17.95
CA GLU A 175 -20.06 -40.17 17.47
C GLU A 175 -20.96 -40.15 16.22
N GLU A 176 -21.78 -39.10 16.07
CA GLU A 176 -22.71 -38.92 14.94
C GLU A 176 -22.00 -38.22 13.75
N LYS A 177 -21.01 -37.37 14.05
CA LYS A 177 -20.17 -36.68 13.06
C LYS A 177 -19.22 -37.64 12.34
N ALA A 178 -18.63 -38.59 13.07
CA ALA A 178 -17.57 -39.46 12.56
C ALA A 178 -18.00 -40.29 11.33
N PRO A 179 -19.20 -40.93 11.27
CA PRO A 179 -19.67 -41.63 10.09
C PRO A 179 -19.85 -40.72 8.86
N ILE A 180 -20.30 -39.48 9.06
CA ILE A 180 -20.51 -38.50 7.97
C ILE A 180 -19.16 -38.08 7.39
N ILE A 181 -18.20 -37.72 8.25
CA ILE A 181 -16.84 -37.33 7.83
C ILE A 181 -16.15 -38.53 7.16
N ALA A 182 -16.24 -39.72 7.73
CA ALA A 182 -15.65 -40.92 7.16
C ALA A 182 -16.23 -41.27 5.80
N PHE A 183 -17.55 -41.10 5.61
CA PHE A 183 -18.18 -41.30 4.31
C PHE A 183 -17.66 -40.30 3.26
N MET A 184 -17.58 -39.01 3.62
CA MET A 184 -17.06 -37.97 2.73
C MET A 184 -15.59 -38.18 2.35
N LEU A 185 -14.74 -38.57 3.30
CA LEU A 185 -13.32 -38.85 3.06
C LEU A 185 -13.07 -40.11 2.23
N ASN A 186 -13.95 -41.09 2.33
CA ASN A 186 -13.88 -42.32 1.54
C ASN A 186 -14.58 -42.20 0.17
N SER A 187 -15.09 -41.02 -0.18
CA SER A 187 -15.71 -40.77 -1.47
C SER A 187 -14.66 -40.49 -2.55
N ASP A 188 -14.92 -40.91 -3.79
CA ASP A 188 -14.07 -40.60 -4.95
C ASP A 188 -14.21 -39.15 -5.44
N GLN A 189 -15.02 -38.32 -4.77
CA GLN A 189 -15.25 -36.92 -5.15
C GLN A 189 -14.36 -35.97 -4.34
N ASP A 190 -13.40 -35.31 -5.00
CA ASP A 190 -12.51 -34.31 -4.39
C ASP A 190 -13.28 -33.23 -3.59
N ALA A 191 -14.44 -32.82 -4.10
CA ALA A 191 -15.28 -31.82 -3.45
C ALA A 191 -15.85 -32.27 -2.08
N LEU A 192 -16.07 -33.58 -1.89
CA LEU A 192 -16.51 -34.14 -0.61
C LEU A 192 -15.33 -34.34 0.35
N ILE A 193 -14.15 -34.66 -0.17
CA ILE A 193 -12.91 -34.74 0.63
C ILE A 193 -12.57 -33.36 1.21
N GLU A 194 -12.53 -32.32 0.37
CA GLU A 194 -12.33 -30.93 0.84
C GLU A 194 -13.39 -30.50 1.86
N LEU A 195 -14.63 -30.94 1.67
CA LEU A 195 -15.74 -30.64 2.57
C LEU A 195 -15.53 -31.28 3.94
N ALA A 196 -15.09 -32.53 3.96
CA ALA A 196 -14.77 -33.25 5.18
C ALA A 196 -13.61 -32.60 5.93
N ASP A 197 -12.57 -32.17 5.21
CA ASP A 197 -11.44 -31.46 5.79
C ASP A 197 -11.88 -30.12 6.39
N ALA A 198 -12.71 -29.34 5.68
CA ALA A 198 -13.26 -28.09 6.21
C ALA A 198 -14.11 -28.30 7.47
N LEU A 199 -14.98 -29.32 7.48
CA LEU A 199 -15.79 -29.71 8.64
C LEU A 199 -14.90 -30.10 9.83
N ALA A 200 -13.87 -30.91 9.59
CA ALA A 200 -12.94 -31.38 10.62
C ALA A 200 -12.03 -30.26 11.15
N MET A 201 -11.59 -29.34 10.30
CA MET A 201 -10.81 -28.17 10.72
C MET A 201 -11.63 -27.23 11.61
N ARG A 202 -12.93 -27.05 11.32
CA ARG A 202 -13.82 -26.26 12.17
C ARG A 202 -14.15 -26.93 13.49
N ASP A 203 -14.38 -28.25 13.51
CA ASP A 203 -14.60 -28.99 14.76
C ASP A 203 -13.39 -28.87 15.72
N ARG A 204 -12.19 -28.62 15.17
CA ARG A 204 -10.94 -28.34 15.91
C ARG A 204 -10.73 -26.85 16.24
N GLY A 205 -11.64 -25.96 15.85
CA GLY A 205 -11.55 -24.52 16.08
C GLY A 205 -10.51 -23.79 15.22
N LEU A 206 -10.06 -24.39 14.11
CA LEU A 206 -8.99 -23.84 13.26
C LEU A 206 -9.50 -22.95 12.11
N LEU A 207 -10.82 -22.90 11.88
CA LEU A 207 -11.45 -22.02 10.90
C LEU A 207 -12.35 -21.00 11.61
N PRO A 208 -12.25 -19.70 11.29
CA PRO A 208 -13.20 -18.70 11.76
C PRO A 208 -14.58 -18.96 11.13
N SER A 209 -15.65 -18.91 11.92
CA SER A 209 -17.03 -18.96 11.43
C SER A 209 -17.28 -17.73 10.56
N LEU A 210 -17.55 -17.89 9.26
CA LEU A 210 -17.97 -16.77 8.40
C LEU A 210 -19.48 -16.56 8.52
N ASP A 211 -19.95 -15.31 8.56
CA ASP A 211 -21.38 -15.05 8.80
C ASP A 211 -22.19 -14.82 7.52
N LEU A 212 -23.46 -15.25 7.56
CA LEU A 212 -24.33 -15.58 6.42
C LEU A 212 -25.10 -14.42 5.76
N ASP A 213 -24.94 -13.18 6.21
CA ASP A 213 -25.68 -12.04 5.65
C ASP A 213 -24.88 -11.20 4.62
N ALA A 214 -23.63 -11.57 4.33
CA ALA A 214 -22.75 -10.73 3.50
C ALA A 214 -22.97 -10.81 1.97
N THR A 215 -23.99 -11.51 1.46
CA THR A 215 -24.16 -11.69 -0.01
C THR A 215 -25.54 -11.37 -0.58
N VAL A 216 -26.35 -10.54 0.08
CA VAL A 216 -27.44 -9.85 -0.63
C VAL A 216 -26.92 -8.48 -1.11
N PRO A 217 -26.54 -8.32 -2.39
CA PRO A 217 -26.32 -6.98 -2.93
C PRO A 217 -27.65 -6.23 -2.83
N SER A 218 -27.68 -5.18 -2.01
CA SER A 218 -28.82 -4.27 -1.97
C SER A 218 -29.04 -3.69 -3.38
N PRO A 219 -30.26 -3.70 -3.92
CA PRO A 219 -30.50 -3.06 -5.21
C PRO A 219 -30.22 -1.56 -5.06
N ILE A 220 -29.37 -1.04 -5.94
CA ILE A 220 -29.03 0.37 -6.04
C ILE A 220 -30.34 1.16 -6.22
N PRO A 221 -30.69 2.10 -5.33
CA PRO A 221 -31.82 2.98 -5.57
C PRO A 221 -31.45 3.98 -6.68
N ASN A 222 -32.35 4.13 -7.65
CA ASN A 222 -32.28 5.13 -8.72
C ASN A 222 -32.25 6.56 -8.18
#